data_AF-A0A2V0R8W2-F1
#
_entry.id   AF-A0A2V0R8W2-F1
#
_cell.length_a   1.000
_cell.length_b   1.000
_cell.length_c   1.000
_cell.angle_alpha   90.00
_cell.angle_beta   90.00
_cell.angle_gamma   90.00
#
_symmetry.space_group_name_H-M   'P 1'
#
loop_
_entity.id
_entity.type
_entity.pdbx_description
1 polymer ?
#
loop_
_entity_poly.entity_id
_entity_poly.type
_entity_poly.pdbx_seq_one_letter_code
_entity_poly.pdbx_strand_id
1 'polypeptide(L)'
;MSYTSKTKEYAIEVAQTALSSFERQARGTLEAPNGDENVRLYTAKGGSAITMSSTVTSATIVYDPEATVRNGQLNVVAYGRNSSGQVVQVSSVNLGRPTDEFLSVGVLSSGLKVLNSSGVDVIGGTQSAGILTSVPRDISTLDSTSLANACSNHERDLASGVISRDESTVTVCMTEHFGKKMALCRSNTLGNIVQRTWDDGIGNRKRTIGQSLGPTENKTLSTTNVNASDADVIATDSLRIMDTNLLDAANNPLTLATYSASFTAYLQMGDPDITSISHPSVYVMLALDAANNVIGRSEIRDIVSVTDNQNYSVRLTGSVSSSTVPIHRVVVGATYSEGVAVEIVVASASTFSLTAFEETADIAARPIHVCVLEGLNASATLNLTSTAVLCGVPDSTNVFIGATGSTVPEVYDTNAVEMFLKSIARTLPRAFTISGHGAVTRSLTAMYGDESVDLAFKAMSFSDVSKKAADLVRQATKLRHELAPYVETVGAAASMLPGTAGAVGRGAIMASRLMDM
;
A
#
# COMPACT_ATOMS: atom_id res chain seq x y z
N MET A 1 -26.82 -13.96 32.34
CA MET A 1 -26.60 -13.96 30.87
C MET A 1 -25.96 -15.28 30.50
N SER A 2 -26.44 -15.99 29.47
CA SER A 2 -25.86 -17.29 29.09
C SER A 2 -24.49 -17.11 28.42
N TYR A 3 -23.63 -18.12 28.50
CA TYR A 3 -22.32 -18.14 27.84
C TYR A 3 -22.42 -17.80 26.34
N THR A 4 -23.38 -18.41 25.64
CA THR A 4 -23.65 -18.14 24.22
C THR A 4 -24.09 -16.70 23.94
N SER A 5 -24.90 -16.11 24.83
CA SER A 5 -25.34 -14.70 24.69
C SER A 5 -24.17 -13.74 24.83
N LYS A 6 -23.28 -13.99 25.80
CA LYS A 6 -22.05 -13.18 25.96
C LYS A 6 -21.12 -13.29 24.75
N THR A 7 -20.89 -14.49 24.24
CA THR A 7 -20.09 -14.71 23.02
C THR A 7 -20.69 -13.99 21.81
N LYS A 8 -22.03 -14.00 21.65
CA LYS A 8 -22.72 -13.27 20.58
C LYS A 8 -22.49 -11.76 20.69
N GLU A 9 -22.75 -11.19 21.87
CA GLU A 9 -22.58 -9.74 22.12
C GLU A 9 -21.14 -9.31 21.83
N TYR A 10 -20.16 -10.06 22.33
CA TYR A 10 -18.74 -9.84 22.05
C TYR A 10 -18.43 -9.92 20.54
N ALA A 11 -18.89 -10.96 19.84
CA ALA A 11 -18.65 -11.11 18.41
C ALA A 11 -19.24 -9.96 17.57
N ILE A 12 -20.44 -9.49 17.94
CA ILE A 12 -21.09 -8.33 17.31
C ILE A 12 -20.28 -7.06 17.58
N GLU A 13 -19.82 -6.85 18.81
CA GLU A 13 -19.05 -5.67 19.18
C GLU A 13 -17.71 -5.61 18.44
N VAL A 14 -17.02 -6.75 18.32
CA VAL A 14 -15.79 -6.88 17.51
C VAL A 14 -16.07 -6.61 16.04
N ALA A 15 -17.14 -7.20 15.47
CA ALA A 15 -17.50 -6.99 14.06
C ALA A 15 -17.88 -5.53 13.77
N GLN A 16 -18.65 -4.88 14.64
CA GLN A 16 -19.02 -3.47 14.51
C GLN A 16 -17.79 -2.56 14.64
N THR A 17 -16.88 -2.87 15.56
CA THR A 17 -15.62 -2.13 15.73
C THR A 17 -14.74 -2.26 14.48
N ALA A 18 -14.63 -3.46 13.91
CA ALA A 18 -13.85 -3.73 12.71
C ALA A 18 -14.41 -3.01 11.48
N LEU A 19 -15.69 -3.18 11.20
CA LEU A 19 -16.33 -2.71 9.96
C LEU A 19 -16.73 -1.23 10.00
N SER A 20 -17.05 -0.69 11.18
CA SER A 20 -17.41 0.71 11.38
C SER A 20 -16.31 1.50 12.07
N SER A 21 -15.06 1.17 11.77
CA SER A 21 -13.85 1.74 12.37
C SER A 21 -13.66 3.23 12.11
N PHE A 22 -14.42 3.85 11.20
CA PHE A 22 -14.47 5.31 11.08
C PHE A 22 -15.31 5.98 12.16
N GLU A 23 -16.36 5.32 12.64
CA GLU A 23 -17.32 5.87 13.61
C GLU A 23 -17.01 5.40 15.03
N ARG A 24 -16.69 4.11 15.19
CA ARG A 24 -16.34 3.50 16.48
C ARG A 24 -14.84 3.49 16.72
N GLN A 25 -14.45 3.52 18.00
CA GLN A 25 -13.05 3.48 18.42
C GLN A 25 -12.90 2.49 19.56
N ALA A 26 -12.01 1.52 19.41
CA ALA A 26 -11.54 0.69 20.50
C ALA A 26 -10.33 1.34 21.18
N ARG A 27 -10.33 1.33 22.52
CA ARG A 27 -9.29 1.93 23.37
C ARG A 27 -8.72 0.92 24.37
N GLY A 28 -8.52 -0.32 23.93
CA GLY A 28 -8.00 -1.40 24.77
C GLY A 28 -9.03 -2.07 25.68
N THR A 29 -10.31 -1.70 25.59
CA THR A 29 -11.39 -2.27 26.41
C THR A 29 -11.83 -3.66 25.94
N LEU A 30 -11.67 -3.95 24.65
CA LEU A 30 -12.05 -5.22 24.05
C LEU A 30 -10.86 -6.15 23.92
N GLU A 31 -11.09 -7.43 24.21
CA GLU A 31 -10.14 -8.50 23.94
C GLU A 31 -10.01 -8.73 22.44
N ALA A 32 -8.85 -9.20 22.02
CA ALA A 32 -8.67 -9.59 20.63
C ALA A 32 -9.38 -10.93 20.36
N PRO A 33 -9.99 -11.11 19.18
CA PRO A 33 -10.77 -12.32 18.87
C PRO A 33 -9.91 -13.58 18.67
N ASN A 34 -8.59 -13.46 18.70
CA ASN A 34 -7.65 -14.57 18.63
C ASN A 34 -7.59 -15.40 19.92
N GLY A 35 -8.05 -14.86 21.05
CA GLY A 35 -7.98 -15.54 22.34
C GLY A 35 -6.61 -15.49 23.02
N ASP A 36 -5.68 -14.66 22.51
CA ASP A 36 -4.38 -14.48 23.13
C ASP A 36 -4.53 -13.59 24.38
N GLU A 37 -3.98 -14.05 25.51
CA GLU A 37 -4.02 -13.30 26.75
C GLU A 37 -3.27 -11.96 26.61
N ASN A 38 -3.81 -10.90 27.21
CA ASN A 38 -3.26 -9.55 27.21
C ASN A 38 -3.19 -8.84 25.85
N VAL A 39 -3.78 -9.42 24.79
CA VAL A 39 -3.95 -8.76 23.50
C VAL A 39 -5.30 -8.04 23.49
N ARG A 40 -5.28 -6.73 23.22
CA ARG A 40 -6.48 -5.89 23.21
C ARG A 40 -6.67 -5.22 21.85
N LEU A 41 -7.90 -4.76 21.59
CA LEU A 41 -8.23 -4.02 20.39
C LEU A 41 -8.02 -2.51 20.57
N TYR A 42 -7.35 -1.91 19.60
CA TYR A 42 -7.10 -0.49 19.49
C TYR A 42 -7.53 0.01 18.13
N THR A 43 -7.99 1.25 18.03
CA THR A 43 -8.29 1.86 16.73
C THR A 43 -7.38 3.05 16.51
N ALA A 44 -6.50 2.94 15.50
CA ALA A 44 -5.71 4.03 14.97
C ALA A 44 -6.49 4.72 13.86
N LYS A 45 -6.68 6.04 13.98
CA LYS A 45 -7.34 6.87 12.95
C LYS A 45 -6.39 8.00 12.57
N GLY A 46 -6.39 8.34 11.29
CA GLY A 46 -5.65 9.47 10.75
C GLY A 46 -6.42 10.11 9.62
N GLY A 47 -6.12 11.38 9.37
CA GLY A 47 -6.60 12.05 8.18
C GLY A 47 -5.76 13.28 7.90
N SER A 48 -5.51 13.54 6.63
CA SER A 48 -4.81 14.73 6.17
C SER A 48 -5.23 15.07 4.76
N ALA A 49 -5.02 16.32 4.38
CA ALA A 49 -5.17 16.78 3.02
C ALA A 49 -3.80 16.81 2.33
N ILE A 50 -3.74 16.31 1.09
CA ILE A 50 -2.57 16.46 0.23
C ILE A 50 -2.95 17.34 -0.95
N THR A 51 -2.19 18.41 -1.17
CA THR A 51 -2.31 19.23 -2.38
C THR A 51 -1.35 18.67 -3.44
N MET A 52 -1.90 18.28 -4.58
CA MET A 52 -1.13 17.81 -5.73
C MET A 52 -0.43 19.01 -6.40
N SER A 53 0.65 18.77 -7.12
CA SER A 53 1.29 19.81 -7.93
C SER A 53 0.41 20.18 -9.14
N SER A 54 0.69 21.31 -9.77
CA SER A 54 -0.06 21.79 -10.93
C SER A 54 0.08 20.90 -12.17
N THR A 55 1.08 20.02 -12.23
CA THR A 55 1.35 19.11 -13.36
C THR A 55 0.70 17.74 -13.20
N VAL A 56 0.10 17.46 -12.04
CA VAL A 56 -0.59 16.21 -11.74
C VAL A 56 -2.00 16.23 -12.32
N THR A 57 -2.30 15.25 -13.16
CA THR A 57 -3.62 15.05 -13.80
C THR A 57 -4.33 13.79 -13.31
N SER A 58 -3.61 12.87 -12.66
CA SER A 58 -4.17 11.68 -12.03
C SER A 58 -3.37 11.30 -10.78
N ALA A 59 -3.99 10.63 -9.83
CA ALA A 59 -3.31 10.19 -8.61
C ALA A 59 -3.71 8.78 -8.23
N THR A 60 -2.76 8.01 -7.71
CA THR A 60 -3.01 6.67 -7.14
C THR A 60 -2.66 6.71 -5.65
N ILE A 61 -3.66 6.46 -4.81
CA ILE A 61 -3.53 6.43 -3.36
C ILE A 61 -3.52 4.99 -2.91
N VAL A 62 -2.53 4.63 -2.09
CA VAL A 62 -2.28 3.28 -1.64
C VAL A 62 -2.14 3.26 -0.13
N TYR A 63 -2.83 2.31 0.48
CA TYR A 63 -2.72 2.04 1.91
C TYR A 63 -2.57 0.54 2.14
N ASP A 64 -1.34 0.16 2.49
CA ASP A 64 -0.99 -1.18 2.98
C ASP A 64 -0.81 -1.08 4.51
N PRO A 65 -1.87 -1.36 5.29
CA PRO A 65 -1.82 -1.22 6.74
C PRO A 65 -0.81 -2.18 7.38
N GLU A 66 -0.59 -3.35 6.79
CA GLU A 66 0.33 -4.32 7.35
C GLU A 66 1.78 -3.93 7.14
N ALA A 67 2.12 -3.44 5.94
CA ALA A 67 3.47 -2.99 5.68
C ALA A 67 3.83 -1.76 6.50
N THR A 68 2.89 -0.84 6.64
CA THR A 68 3.13 0.44 7.30
C THR A 68 3.14 0.32 8.84
N VAL A 69 2.33 -0.58 9.44
CA VAL A 69 2.49 -0.94 10.86
C VAL A 69 3.88 -1.50 11.16
N ARG A 70 4.40 -2.35 10.26
CA ARG A 70 5.71 -3.01 10.42
C ARG A 70 6.87 -2.03 10.27
N ASN A 71 6.69 -1.00 9.45
CA ASN A 71 7.61 0.13 9.28
C ASN A 71 7.55 1.16 10.42
N GLY A 72 6.84 0.86 11.52
CA GLY A 72 6.82 1.70 12.70
C GLY A 72 5.80 2.84 12.70
N GLN A 73 5.18 3.16 11.57
CA GLN A 73 4.04 4.08 11.53
C GLN A 73 3.13 3.81 10.35
N LEU A 74 1.85 3.62 10.63
CA LEU A 74 0.81 3.55 9.60
C LEU A 74 0.87 4.80 8.71
N ASN A 75 0.89 4.62 7.40
CA ASN A 75 0.88 5.73 6.46
C ASN A 75 0.09 5.39 5.19
N VAL A 76 -0.38 6.41 4.50
CA VAL A 76 -1.01 6.32 3.18
C VAL A 76 -0.08 7.03 2.20
N VAL A 77 0.22 6.39 1.08
CA VAL A 77 1.10 6.95 0.04
C VAL A 77 0.26 7.35 -1.17
N ALA A 78 0.47 8.56 -1.66
CA ALA A 78 -0.15 9.08 -2.87
C ALA A 78 0.91 9.30 -3.96
N TYR A 79 0.67 8.73 -5.13
CA TYR A 79 1.47 8.86 -6.33
C TYR A 79 0.75 9.78 -7.31
N GLY A 80 1.24 11.01 -7.48
CA GLY A 80 0.72 11.97 -8.46
C GLY A 80 1.39 11.76 -9.82
N ARG A 81 0.59 11.67 -10.87
CA ARG A 81 1.02 11.43 -12.25
C ARG A 81 0.64 12.57 -13.18
N ASN A 82 1.48 12.82 -14.17
CA ASN A 82 1.20 13.77 -15.25
C ASN A 82 0.36 13.13 -16.37
N SER A 83 0.04 13.92 -17.40
CA SER A 83 -0.75 13.48 -18.55
C SER A 83 -0.06 12.40 -19.41
N SER A 84 1.25 12.22 -19.25
CA SER A 84 2.02 11.15 -19.88
C SER A 84 2.05 9.86 -19.03
N GLY A 85 1.35 9.82 -17.90
CA GLY A 85 1.31 8.66 -17.00
C GLY A 85 2.56 8.48 -16.13
N GLN A 86 3.48 9.45 -16.14
CA GLN A 86 4.71 9.39 -15.33
C GLN A 86 4.43 9.93 -13.92
N VAL A 87 4.99 9.25 -12.92
CA VAL A 87 4.93 9.71 -11.52
C VAL A 87 5.84 10.93 -11.36
N VAL A 88 5.24 12.08 -11.03
CA VAL A 88 5.94 13.36 -10.85
C VAL A 88 5.95 13.82 -9.40
N GLN A 89 5.15 13.19 -8.55
CA GLN A 89 5.05 13.52 -7.14
C GLN A 89 4.75 12.26 -6.33
N VAL A 90 5.48 12.07 -5.23
CA VAL A 90 5.12 11.11 -4.17
C VAL A 90 4.87 11.91 -2.91
N SER A 91 3.80 11.58 -2.19
CA SER A 91 3.47 12.21 -0.92
C SER A 91 2.95 11.15 0.04
N SER A 92 3.33 11.24 1.31
CA SER A 92 2.82 10.34 2.35
C SER A 92 2.05 11.11 3.41
N VAL A 93 1.05 10.45 3.98
CA VAL A 93 0.27 10.95 5.10
C VAL A 93 0.35 9.91 6.21
N ASN A 94 0.93 10.30 7.33
CA ASN A 94 1.01 9.44 8.50
C ASN A 94 -0.34 9.37 9.22
N LEU A 95 -0.64 8.20 9.76
CA LEU A 95 -1.87 7.89 10.49
C LEU A 95 -1.52 7.72 11.96
N GLY A 96 -2.22 8.47 12.81
CA GLY A 96 -2.03 8.36 14.25
C GLY A 96 -0.58 8.63 14.68
N ARG A 97 -0.20 8.02 15.79
CA ARG A 97 1.15 8.10 16.35
C ARG A 97 2.01 6.92 15.88
N PRO A 98 3.34 7.01 15.98
CA PRO A 98 4.22 5.86 15.78
C PRO A 98 3.78 4.64 16.62
N THR A 99 4.03 3.43 16.12
CA THR A 99 3.59 2.17 16.72
C THR A 99 4.48 1.68 17.87
N ASP A 100 5.51 2.46 18.24
CA ASP A 100 6.39 2.19 19.38
C ASP A 100 5.66 2.21 20.74
N GLU A 101 4.41 2.67 20.78
CA GLU A 101 3.52 2.53 21.93
C GLU A 101 3.20 1.05 22.29
N PHE A 102 3.38 0.13 21.34
CA PHE A 102 3.09 -1.29 21.49
C PHE A 102 4.35 -2.14 21.50
N LEU A 103 4.32 -3.22 22.29
CA LEU A 103 5.31 -4.30 22.19
C LEU A 103 5.14 -5.05 20.87
N SER A 104 3.90 -5.42 20.54
CA SER A 104 3.57 -6.13 19.31
C SER A 104 2.17 -5.78 18.83
N VAL A 105 1.98 -5.71 17.50
CA VAL A 105 0.71 -5.33 16.86
C VAL A 105 0.42 -6.17 15.62
N GLY A 106 -0.81 -6.64 15.49
CA GLY A 106 -1.36 -7.18 14.26
C GLY A 106 -2.56 -6.37 13.77
N VAL A 107 -2.78 -6.33 12.45
CA VAL A 107 -3.94 -5.63 11.86
C VAL A 107 -5.14 -6.59 11.83
N LEU A 108 -6.28 -6.19 12.40
CA LEU A 108 -7.55 -6.92 12.34
C LEU A 108 -8.44 -6.43 11.20
N SER A 109 -8.52 -5.10 11.04
CA SER A 109 -9.27 -4.46 9.96
C SER A 109 -8.69 -3.11 9.63
N SER A 110 -8.97 -2.61 8.45
CA SER A 110 -8.48 -1.33 7.96
C SER A 110 -9.47 -0.71 6.99
N GLY A 111 -9.37 0.59 6.82
CA GLY A 111 -10.16 1.32 5.85
C GLY A 111 -9.49 2.59 5.37
N LEU A 112 -9.87 2.99 4.16
CA LEU A 112 -9.42 4.20 3.48
C LEU A 112 -10.63 4.92 2.87
N LYS A 113 -10.77 6.21 3.18
CA LYS A 113 -11.69 7.15 2.54
C LYS A 113 -10.89 8.17 1.76
N VAL A 114 -11.32 8.44 0.54
CA VAL A 114 -10.71 9.41 -0.35
C VAL A 114 -11.77 10.36 -0.85
N LEU A 115 -11.51 11.66 -0.70
CA LEU A 115 -12.36 12.74 -1.17
C LEU A 115 -11.51 13.75 -1.93
N ASN A 116 -11.93 14.09 -3.15
CA ASN A 116 -11.41 15.27 -3.82
C ASN A 116 -12.20 16.50 -3.32
N SER A 117 -11.53 17.48 -2.72
CA SER A 117 -12.19 18.71 -2.22
C SER A 117 -11.73 19.96 -2.95
N SER A 118 -11.20 19.84 -4.17
CA SER A 118 -10.88 21.01 -4.98
C SER A 118 -12.16 21.83 -5.22
N GLY A 119 -12.24 23.02 -4.60
CA GLY A 119 -13.38 23.93 -4.73
C GLY A 119 -13.54 24.56 -6.13
N VAL A 120 -12.69 24.18 -7.09
CA VAL A 120 -12.64 24.68 -8.47
C VAL A 120 -12.72 23.50 -9.45
N ASP A 121 -13.57 22.51 -9.17
CA ASP A 121 -13.77 21.37 -10.08
C ASP A 121 -14.61 21.78 -11.30
N VAL A 122 -13.96 22.39 -12.29
CA VAL A 122 -14.52 22.58 -13.64
C VAL A 122 -14.61 21.24 -14.37
N ILE A 123 -13.67 20.33 -14.09
CA ILE A 123 -13.63 18.96 -14.60
C ILE A 123 -14.09 18.01 -13.50
N GLY A 124 -15.22 17.33 -13.71
CA GLY A 124 -15.73 16.28 -12.83
C GLY A 124 -15.01 14.96 -13.08
N GLY A 125 -13.72 14.89 -12.71
CA GLY A 125 -12.90 13.67 -12.84
C GLY A 125 -13.52 12.45 -12.15
N THR A 126 -12.97 11.27 -12.38
CA THR A 126 -13.50 9.99 -11.87
C THR A 126 -12.62 9.41 -10.77
N GLN A 127 -13.25 8.68 -9.86
CA GLN A 127 -12.63 7.92 -8.78
C GLN A 127 -13.01 6.45 -8.92
N SER A 128 -12.00 5.59 -8.82
CA SER A 128 -12.18 4.15 -8.71
C SER A 128 -11.40 3.65 -7.49
N ALA A 129 -12.06 2.98 -6.57
CA ALA A 129 -11.45 2.42 -5.38
C ALA A 129 -11.62 0.91 -5.35
N GLY A 130 -10.61 0.19 -4.88
CA GLY A 130 -10.65 -1.24 -4.76
C GLY A 130 -9.71 -1.79 -3.71
N ILE A 131 -9.90 -3.08 -3.41
CA ILE A 131 -9.03 -3.83 -2.51
C ILE A 131 -8.31 -4.91 -3.30
N LEU A 132 -6.98 -4.82 -3.28
CA LEU A 132 -6.10 -5.76 -3.97
C LEU A 132 -5.56 -6.76 -2.97
N THR A 133 -5.77 -8.04 -3.25
CA THR A 133 -5.10 -9.16 -2.57
C THR A 133 -3.92 -9.70 -3.39
N SER A 134 -3.94 -9.46 -4.71
CA SER A 134 -2.82 -9.70 -5.62
C SER A 134 -2.28 -8.35 -6.07
N VAL A 135 -1.19 -7.92 -5.45
CA VAL A 135 -0.64 -6.58 -5.64
C VAL A 135 0.21 -6.57 -6.92
N PRO A 136 -0.10 -5.72 -7.90
CA PRO A 136 0.79 -5.47 -9.03
C PRO A 136 2.16 -5.01 -8.53
N ARG A 137 3.23 -5.41 -9.23
CA ARG A 137 4.59 -5.03 -8.81
C ARG A 137 4.81 -3.53 -8.80
N ASP A 138 4.21 -2.84 -9.77
CA ASP A 138 4.17 -1.39 -9.84
C ASP A 138 2.72 -0.90 -9.68
N ILE A 139 2.42 -0.31 -8.53
CA ILE A 139 1.12 0.32 -8.25
C ILE A 139 1.11 1.79 -8.63
N SER A 140 2.29 2.40 -8.74
CA SER A 140 2.44 3.85 -8.87
C SER A 140 1.89 4.34 -10.21
N THR A 141 1.79 3.43 -11.18
CA THR A 141 1.29 3.65 -12.53
C THR A 141 -0.11 3.08 -12.78
N LEU A 142 -0.80 2.51 -11.77
CA LEU A 142 -2.16 1.97 -11.95
C LEU A 142 -3.16 3.02 -12.41
N ASP A 143 -3.84 2.75 -13.51
CA ASP A 143 -5.04 3.47 -13.95
C ASP A 143 -6.33 2.77 -13.47
N SER A 144 -7.49 3.39 -13.72
CA SER A 144 -8.79 2.86 -13.30
C SER A 144 -9.12 1.50 -13.91
N THR A 145 -8.64 1.25 -15.14
CA THR A 145 -8.85 -0.02 -15.87
C THR A 145 -7.97 -1.14 -15.32
N SER A 146 -6.69 -0.85 -15.05
CA SER A 146 -5.73 -1.77 -14.46
C SER A 146 -6.13 -2.12 -13.02
N LEU A 147 -6.66 -1.15 -12.27
CA LEU A 147 -7.23 -1.41 -10.94
C LEU A 147 -8.38 -2.41 -11.02
N ALA A 148 -9.30 -2.24 -11.97
CA ALA A 148 -10.40 -3.17 -12.17
C ALA A 148 -9.89 -4.58 -12.49
N ASN A 149 -8.94 -4.70 -13.42
CA ASN A 149 -8.33 -5.99 -13.79
C ASN A 149 -7.56 -6.67 -12.65
N ALA A 150 -7.01 -5.90 -11.71
CA ALA A 150 -6.31 -6.42 -10.54
C ALA A 150 -7.28 -6.89 -9.43
N CYS A 151 -8.55 -6.48 -9.48
CA CYS A 151 -9.57 -6.91 -8.51
C CYS A 151 -10.14 -8.28 -8.88
N SER A 152 -9.91 -9.28 -8.03
CA SER A 152 -10.40 -10.66 -8.29
C SER A 152 -11.94 -10.78 -8.34
N ASN A 153 -12.67 -9.91 -7.63
CA ASN A 153 -14.12 -9.88 -7.63
C ASN A 153 -14.62 -8.43 -7.74
N HIS A 154 -15.13 -8.04 -8.92
CA HIS A 154 -15.56 -6.67 -9.16
C HIS A 154 -16.77 -6.25 -8.33
N GLU A 155 -17.69 -7.15 -8.00
CA GLU A 155 -18.90 -6.80 -7.23
C GLU A 155 -18.60 -6.52 -5.76
N ARG A 156 -17.58 -7.20 -5.22
CA ARG A 156 -17.20 -7.10 -3.82
C ARG A 156 -16.08 -6.09 -3.62
N ASP A 157 -15.05 -6.14 -4.45
CA ASP A 157 -13.76 -5.52 -4.17
C ASP A 157 -13.51 -4.24 -4.98
N LEU A 158 -14.45 -3.81 -5.84
CA LEU A 158 -14.29 -2.63 -6.70
C LEU A 158 -15.52 -1.70 -6.65
N ALA A 159 -15.27 -0.41 -6.48
CA ALA A 159 -16.21 0.67 -6.74
C ALA A 159 -15.59 1.58 -7.80
N SER A 160 -16.18 1.64 -9.00
CA SER A 160 -15.59 2.33 -10.17
C SER A 160 -16.51 3.40 -10.72
N GLY A 161 -15.93 4.41 -11.37
CA GLY A 161 -16.67 5.45 -12.10
C GLY A 161 -17.40 6.44 -11.20
N VAL A 162 -16.94 6.62 -9.96
CA VAL A 162 -17.53 7.59 -9.02
C VAL A 162 -17.11 8.99 -9.45
N ILE A 163 -18.07 9.90 -9.61
CA ILE A 163 -17.77 11.29 -9.99
C ILE A 163 -17.11 11.97 -8.79
N SER A 164 -15.87 12.40 -8.95
CA SER A 164 -15.02 12.89 -7.84
C SER A 164 -15.56 14.12 -7.14
N ARG A 165 -16.33 14.93 -7.87
CA ARG A 165 -16.97 16.15 -7.37
C ARG A 165 -18.19 15.85 -6.49
N ASP A 166 -18.96 14.84 -6.88
CA ASP A 166 -20.30 14.62 -6.33
C ASP A 166 -20.24 13.62 -5.16
N GLU A 167 -19.29 12.68 -5.18
CA GLU A 167 -19.18 11.65 -4.17
C GLU A 167 -17.71 11.22 -3.94
N SER A 168 -17.48 10.50 -2.84
CA SER A 168 -16.17 10.00 -2.41
C SER A 168 -16.21 8.49 -2.23
N THR A 169 -15.04 7.88 -2.24
CA THR A 169 -14.89 6.43 -2.14
C THR A 169 -14.44 6.00 -0.75
N VAL A 170 -14.88 4.80 -0.35
CA VAL A 170 -14.53 4.16 0.91
C VAL A 170 -14.18 2.71 0.64
N THR A 171 -13.06 2.26 1.19
CA THR A 171 -12.73 0.84 1.23
C THR A 171 -12.58 0.39 2.68
N VAL A 172 -13.09 -0.79 3.02
CA VAL A 172 -12.99 -1.39 4.36
C VAL A 172 -12.78 -2.90 4.19
N CYS A 173 -11.80 -3.47 4.88
CA CYS A 173 -11.55 -4.90 4.87
C CYS A 173 -11.11 -5.40 6.25
N MET A 174 -11.53 -6.62 6.59
CA MET A 174 -10.91 -7.38 7.67
C MET A 174 -9.78 -8.25 7.10
N THR A 175 -8.71 -8.45 7.86
CA THR A 175 -7.63 -9.38 7.48
C THR A 175 -8.08 -10.81 7.71
N GLU A 176 -7.58 -11.77 6.91
CA GLU A 176 -7.98 -13.19 7.05
C GLU A 176 -7.51 -13.82 8.37
N HIS A 177 -6.48 -13.24 8.98
CA HIS A 177 -5.88 -13.70 10.22
C HIS A 177 -6.42 -12.96 11.46
N PHE A 178 -7.29 -11.96 11.31
CA PHE A 178 -7.91 -11.20 12.41
C PHE A 178 -6.91 -10.70 13.47
N GLY A 179 -5.76 -10.18 13.04
CA GLY A 179 -4.72 -9.67 13.93
C GLY A 179 -3.80 -10.73 14.58
N LYS A 180 -3.98 -12.04 14.30
CA LYS A 180 -3.09 -13.11 14.81
C LYS A 180 -1.63 -12.95 14.41
N LYS A 181 -1.35 -12.44 13.20
CA LYS A 181 0.02 -12.21 12.71
C LYS A 181 0.58 -10.88 13.22
N MET A 182 0.93 -10.84 14.50
CA MET A 182 1.52 -9.65 15.11
C MET A 182 2.97 -9.43 14.65
N ALA A 183 3.33 -8.16 14.45
CA ALA A 183 4.70 -7.69 14.29
C ALA A 183 5.26 -7.26 15.63
N LEU A 184 6.56 -7.40 15.84
CA LEU A 184 7.26 -6.73 16.94
C LEU A 184 7.39 -5.25 16.59
N CYS A 185 6.99 -4.35 17.49
CA CYS A 185 6.94 -2.89 17.24
C CYS A 185 7.97 -2.10 18.07
N ARG A 186 9.01 -2.77 18.59
CA ARG A 186 10.06 -2.09 19.36
C ARG A 186 10.96 -1.26 18.46
N SER A 187 11.44 -0.13 18.98
CA SER A 187 12.52 0.64 18.36
C SER A 187 13.71 -0.25 18.04
N ASN A 188 14.30 -0.09 16.85
CA ASN A 188 15.45 -0.87 16.35
C ASN A 188 15.17 -2.37 16.15
N THR A 189 13.91 -2.77 16.03
CA THR A 189 13.56 -4.13 15.61
C THR A 189 12.88 -4.09 14.25
N LEU A 190 13.25 -5.00 13.38
CA LEU A 190 12.54 -5.22 12.13
C LEU A 190 11.55 -6.36 12.37
N GLY A 191 10.26 -6.10 12.17
CA GLY A 191 9.22 -7.13 12.19
C GLY A 191 9.43 -8.14 11.05
N ASN A 192 8.61 -9.20 10.95
CA ASN A 192 8.72 -10.21 9.87
C ASN A 192 9.05 -9.57 8.51
N ILE A 193 10.18 -9.97 7.93
CA ILE A 193 10.68 -9.44 6.66
C ILE A 193 10.67 -10.55 5.62
N VAL A 194 10.20 -10.24 4.42
CA VAL A 194 10.43 -11.09 3.25
C VAL A 194 11.65 -10.57 2.51
N GLN A 195 12.66 -11.42 2.38
CA GLN A 195 13.89 -11.09 1.67
C GLN A 195 13.78 -11.48 0.20
N ARG A 196 14.12 -10.55 -0.70
CA ARG A 196 14.23 -10.80 -2.13
C ARG A 196 15.60 -10.40 -2.63
N THR A 197 16.35 -11.37 -3.12
CA THR A 197 17.69 -11.11 -3.66
C THR A 197 17.69 -11.27 -5.17
N TRP A 198 18.17 -10.24 -5.86
CA TRP A 198 18.61 -10.34 -7.24
C TRP A 198 20.14 -10.39 -7.28
N ASP A 199 20.69 -11.36 -8.00
CA ASP A 199 22.12 -11.60 -8.11
C ASP A 199 22.46 -11.84 -9.58
N ASP A 200 23.33 -10.99 -10.12
CA ASP A 200 23.84 -11.04 -11.48
C ASP A 200 24.74 -12.26 -11.72
N GLY A 201 25.36 -12.81 -10.66
CA GLY A 201 26.22 -13.99 -10.72
C GLY A 201 25.48 -15.29 -11.04
N ILE A 202 24.15 -15.28 -11.04
CA ILE A 202 23.33 -16.46 -11.30
C ILE A 202 23.06 -16.60 -12.81
N GLY A 203 23.63 -17.64 -13.42
CA GLY A 203 23.35 -18.02 -14.81
C GLY A 203 23.78 -16.96 -15.83
N ASN A 204 22.90 -16.65 -16.78
CA ASN A 204 23.18 -15.71 -17.88
C ASN A 204 22.65 -14.28 -17.63
N ARG A 205 22.17 -13.98 -16.40
CA ARG A 205 21.50 -12.70 -16.08
C ARG A 205 22.35 -11.48 -16.41
N LYS A 206 23.62 -11.53 -16.00
CA LYS A 206 24.64 -10.52 -16.28
C LYS A 206 24.85 -10.17 -17.76
N ARG A 207 24.56 -11.11 -18.67
CA ARG A 207 24.73 -10.91 -20.13
C ARG A 207 23.41 -10.59 -20.84
N THR A 208 22.33 -10.48 -20.07
CA THR A 208 20.98 -10.31 -20.61
C THR A 208 20.47 -8.92 -20.27
N ILE A 209 20.12 -8.14 -21.29
CA ILE A 209 19.49 -6.82 -21.13
C ILE A 209 18.19 -7.01 -20.32
N GLY A 210 17.91 -6.11 -19.38
CA GLY A 210 16.75 -6.22 -18.48
C GLY A 210 16.96 -7.15 -17.28
N GLN A 211 18.14 -7.76 -17.14
CA GLN A 211 18.44 -8.74 -16.09
C GLN A 211 19.75 -8.50 -15.32
N SER A 212 20.56 -7.50 -15.72
CA SER A 212 21.77 -7.13 -15.01
C SER A 212 21.55 -5.82 -14.24
N LEU A 213 21.97 -5.81 -12.98
CA LEU A 213 21.98 -4.62 -12.12
C LEU A 213 23.08 -3.62 -12.51
N GLY A 214 24.15 -4.10 -13.14
CA GLY A 214 25.30 -3.33 -13.59
C GLY A 214 25.47 -3.33 -15.11
N PRO A 215 26.61 -2.83 -15.60
CA PRO A 215 26.87 -2.77 -17.03
C PRO A 215 27.11 -4.17 -17.63
N THR A 216 26.50 -4.45 -18.79
CA THR A 216 26.66 -5.71 -19.53
C THR A 216 27.95 -5.75 -20.36
N GLU A 217 28.54 -4.59 -20.63
CA GLU A 217 29.80 -4.39 -21.35
C GLU A 217 30.75 -3.51 -20.53
N ASN A 218 32.05 -3.53 -20.84
CA ASN A 218 33.03 -2.74 -20.10
C ASN A 218 32.63 -1.26 -20.10
N LYS A 219 32.59 -0.66 -18.91
CA LYS A 219 32.09 0.69 -18.72
C LYS A 219 33.17 1.59 -18.17
N THR A 220 33.42 2.70 -18.85
CA THR A 220 34.31 3.75 -18.36
C THR A 220 33.59 4.60 -17.32
N LEU A 221 34.09 4.56 -16.09
CA LEU A 221 33.75 5.51 -15.04
C LEU A 221 34.68 6.71 -15.17
N SER A 222 34.10 7.91 -15.24
CA SER A 222 34.88 9.14 -15.32
C SER A 222 34.43 10.07 -14.21
N THR A 223 35.35 10.37 -13.30
CA THR A 223 35.16 11.33 -12.23
C THR A 223 35.99 12.57 -12.56
N THR A 224 35.35 13.59 -13.12
CA THR A 224 36.06 14.77 -13.63
C THR A 224 36.17 15.91 -12.62
N ASN A 225 35.57 15.82 -11.42
CA ASN A 225 35.67 16.84 -10.35
C ASN A 225 35.38 16.26 -8.95
N VAL A 226 35.90 16.94 -7.92
CA VAL A 226 35.73 16.63 -6.48
C VAL A 226 34.24 16.69 -6.07
N ASN A 227 33.74 15.61 -5.46
CA ASN A 227 32.41 15.45 -4.87
C ASN A 227 31.23 15.66 -5.84
N ALA A 228 30.94 14.64 -6.67
CA ALA A 228 29.69 14.60 -7.42
C ALA A 228 28.48 14.67 -6.48
N SER A 229 27.50 15.51 -6.80
CA SER A 229 26.26 15.58 -6.02
C SER A 229 25.38 14.35 -6.28
N ASP A 230 24.44 14.08 -5.40
CA ASP A 230 23.48 12.97 -5.59
C ASP A 230 22.72 13.12 -6.93
N ALA A 231 22.39 14.35 -7.33
CA ALA A 231 21.75 14.65 -8.62
C ALA A 231 22.65 14.31 -9.81
N ASP A 232 23.95 14.58 -9.72
CA ASP A 232 24.92 14.25 -10.77
C ASP A 232 25.04 12.72 -10.92
N VAL A 233 25.08 11.99 -9.80
CA VAL A 233 25.13 10.52 -9.79
C VAL A 233 23.87 9.93 -10.43
N ILE A 234 22.69 10.50 -10.17
CA ILE A 234 21.43 10.01 -10.77
C ILE A 234 21.38 10.28 -12.28
N ALA A 235 21.82 11.47 -12.71
CA ALA A 235 21.70 11.93 -14.09
C ALA A 235 22.81 11.40 -15.01
N THR A 236 24.00 11.13 -14.48
CA THR A 236 25.19 10.86 -15.29
C THR A 236 25.50 9.36 -15.33
N ASP A 237 25.35 8.75 -16.50
CA ASP A 237 25.59 7.31 -16.63
C ASP A 237 27.04 6.92 -16.28
N SER A 238 28.03 7.72 -16.66
CA SER A 238 29.45 7.46 -16.37
C SER A 238 29.83 7.53 -14.88
N LEU A 239 28.91 7.92 -13.99
CA LEU A 239 29.11 7.87 -12.54
C LEU A 239 28.44 6.66 -11.89
N ARG A 240 27.51 5.99 -12.58
CA ARG A 240 26.71 4.88 -12.03
C ARG A 240 27.35 3.54 -12.31
N ILE A 241 27.55 2.76 -11.26
CA ILE A 241 28.01 1.37 -11.36
C ILE A 241 26.85 0.37 -11.30
N MET A 242 25.74 0.76 -10.67
CA MET A 242 24.56 -0.07 -10.49
C MET A 242 23.30 0.80 -10.54
N ASP A 243 22.27 0.30 -11.20
CA ASP A 243 20.97 0.96 -11.26
C ASP A 243 19.86 -0.08 -11.44
N THR A 244 18.93 -0.17 -10.48
CA THR A 244 17.82 -1.13 -10.56
C THR A 244 16.86 -0.83 -11.71
N ASN A 245 16.89 0.38 -12.28
CA ASN A 245 16.09 0.71 -13.46
C ASN A 245 16.56 0.01 -14.74
N LEU A 246 17.73 -0.66 -14.70
CA LEU A 246 18.20 -1.54 -15.78
C LEU A 246 17.52 -2.92 -15.75
N LEU A 247 16.81 -3.25 -14.66
CA LEU A 247 16.04 -4.49 -14.56
C LEU A 247 14.63 -4.29 -15.10
N ASP A 248 14.13 -5.30 -15.82
CA ASP A 248 12.72 -5.38 -16.15
C ASP A 248 11.89 -5.52 -14.87
N ALA A 249 10.62 -5.08 -14.91
CA ALA A 249 9.70 -5.18 -13.78
C ALA A 249 9.56 -6.61 -13.21
N ALA A 250 9.76 -7.64 -14.05
CA ALA A 250 9.73 -9.05 -13.64
C ALA A 250 10.98 -9.50 -12.84
N ASN A 251 12.07 -8.75 -12.93
CA ASN A 251 13.36 -9.09 -12.31
C ASN A 251 13.76 -8.13 -11.19
N ASN A 252 13.17 -6.92 -11.15
CA ASN A 252 13.42 -5.97 -10.08
C ASN A 252 12.98 -6.55 -8.72
N PRO A 253 13.89 -6.68 -7.73
CA PRO A 253 13.56 -7.20 -6.40
C PRO A 253 12.81 -6.19 -5.54
N LEU A 254 12.84 -4.89 -5.89
CA LEU A 254 12.16 -3.81 -5.18
C LEU A 254 10.66 -3.88 -5.42
N THR A 255 9.89 -3.66 -4.36
CA THR A 255 8.43 -3.58 -4.38
C THR A 255 7.91 -2.46 -3.52
N LEU A 256 6.59 -2.31 -3.51
CA LEU A 256 5.81 -1.33 -2.77
C LEU A 256 5.90 -1.46 -1.25
N ALA A 257 6.46 -2.55 -0.75
CA ALA A 257 6.71 -2.75 0.68
C ALA A 257 8.21 -2.78 1.00
N THR A 258 9.07 -2.43 0.04
CA THR A 258 10.52 -2.40 0.27
C THR A 258 10.90 -1.08 0.95
N TYR A 259 11.22 -1.15 2.23
CA TYR A 259 11.69 -0.01 3.01
C TYR A 259 13.18 -0.09 3.32
N SER A 260 13.81 -1.23 3.07
CA SER A 260 15.25 -1.41 3.24
C SER A 260 15.81 -2.22 2.07
N ALA A 261 17.04 -1.89 1.66
CA ALA A 261 17.78 -2.62 0.67
C ALA A 261 19.25 -2.73 1.07
N SER A 262 19.84 -3.90 0.89
CA SER A 262 21.29 -4.10 1.02
C SER A 262 21.91 -4.49 -0.30
N PHE A 263 23.09 -3.92 -0.54
CA PHE A 263 23.85 -4.07 -1.76
C PHE A 263 25.18 -4.74 -1.45
N THR A 264 25.60 -5.62 -2.36
CA THR A 264 26.94 -6.16 -2.39
C THR A 264 27.42 -6.20 -3.83
N ALA A 265 28.59 -5.63 -4.10
CA ALA A 265 29.28 -5.79 -5.37
C ALA A 265 30.72 -6.22 -5.19
N TYR A 266 31.15 -7.02 -6.15
CA TYR A 266 32.55 -7.34 -6.39
C TYR A 266 32.89 -6.77 -7.75
N LEU A 267 33.69 -5.71 -7.79
CA LEU A 267 34.07 -5.04 -9.02
C LEU A 267 35.49 -5.44 -9.38
N GLN A 268 35.71 -5.75 -10.65
CA GLN A 268 37.05 -5.73 -11.22
C GLN A 268 37.21 -4.45 -12.02
N MET A 269 38.18 -3.65 -11.61
CA MET A 269 38.47 -2.35 -12.22
C MET A 269 39.79 -2.45 -12.96
N GLY A 270 39.84 -1.91 -14.16
CA GLY A 270 41.04 -1.75 -14.95
C GLY A 270 41.35 -0.26 -15.08
N ASP A 271 42.59 0.09 -14.84
CA ASP A 271 43.06 1.47 -14.92
C ASP A 271 44.13 1.59 -16.00
N PRO A 272 43.76 2.06 -17.21
CA PRO A 272 44.70 2.12 -18.32
C PRO A 272 45.66 3.32 -18.27
N ASP A 273 45.42 4.33 -17.42
CA ASP A 273 46.04 5.66 -17.60
C ASP A 273 46.51 6.39 -16.30
N ILE A 274 46.35 5.82 -15.10
CA ILE A 274 46.77 6.49 -13.84
C ILE A 274 48.22 6.19 -13.43
N THR A 275 48.88 7.20 -12.84
CA THR A 275 50.29 7.24 -12.37
C THR A 275 50.43 7.35 -10.85
N SER A 276 49.40 6.95 -10.08
CA SER A 276 49.31 7.19 -8.64
C SER A 276 49.04 5.90 -7.84
N ILE A 277 49.65 5.84 -6.65
CA ILE A 277 49.91 4.61 -5.87
C ILE A 277 48.77 4.32 -4.85
N SER A 278 47.82 5.25 -4.65
CA SER A 278 46.67 5.04 -3.76
C SER A 278 45.49 5.92 -4.20
N HIS A 279 44.35 5.29 -4.50
CA HIS A 279 43.11 5.99 -4.87
C HIS A 279 42.01 5.66 -3.86
N PRO A 280 41.69 6.57 -2.93
CA PRO A 280 40.47 6.42 -2.14
C PRO A 280 39.27 6.62 -3.06
N SER A 281 38.50 5.56 -3.30
CA SER A 281 37.28 5.60 -4.11
C SER A 281 36.07 5.62 -3.17
N VAL A 282 35.30 6.69 -3.21
CA VAL A 282 34.08 6.83 -2.41
C VAL A 282 32.86 6.64 -3.30
N TYR A 283 32.05 5.66 -2.94
CA TYR A 283 30.78 5.37 -3.59
C TYR A 283 29.63 5.81 -2.71
N VAL A 284 28.48 6.06 -3.33
CA VAL A 284 27.23 6.32 -2.64
C VAL A 284 26.17 5.35 -3.13
N MET A 285 25.38 4.84 -2.20
CA MET A 285 24.14 4.12 -2.47
C MET A 285 22.97 5.06 -2.17
N LEU A 286 22.14 5.30 -3.17
CA LEU A 286 20.98 6.16 -3.12
C LEU A 286 19.71 5.31 -3.26
N ALA A 287 18.78 5.48 -2.33
CA ALA A 287 17.41 5.01 -2.47
C ALA A 287 16.53 6.14 -3.01
N LEU A 288 15.74 5.84 -4.03
CA LEU A 288 14.85 6.79 -4.69
C LEU A 288 13.39 6.35 -4.59
N ASP A 289 12.50 7.33 -4.44
CA ASP A 289 11.06 7.11 -4.60
C ASP A 289 10.65 7.00 -6.09
N ALA A 290 9.37 6.77 -6.35
CA ALA A 290 8.83 6.65 -7.71
C ALA A 290 8.89 7.96 -8.53
N ALA A 291 9.09 9.12 -7.89
CA ALA A 291 9.32 10.40 -8.55
C ALA A 291 10.82 10.74 -8.72
N ASN A 292 11.72 9.79 -8.40
CA ASN A 292 13.18 9.95 -8.39
C ASN A 292 13.72 10.96 -7.36
N ASN A 293 12.99 11.19 -6.26
CA ASN A 293 13.56 11.93 -5.13
C ASN A 293 14.43 11.00 -4.28
N VAL A 294 15.56 11.50 -3.77
CA VAL A 294 16.41 10.75 -2.84
C VAL A 294 15.73 10.67 -1.48
N ILE A 295 15.44 9.45 -1.02
CA ILE A 295 14.78 9.16 0.26
C ILE A 295 15.69 8.47 1.27
N GLY A 296 16.86 8.00 0.83
CA GLY A 296 17.88 7.43 1.68
C GLY A 296 19.25 7.49 1.00
N ARG A 297 20.29 7.68 1.80
CA ARG A 297 21.67 7.80 1.35
C ARG A 297 22.60 7.02 2.28
N SER A 298 23.47 6.20 1.70
CA SER A 298 24.57 5.55 2.42
C SER A 298 25.87 5.78 1.66
N GLU A 299 26.86 6.35 2.34
CA GLU A 299 28.23 6.43 1.81
C GLU A 299 28.92 5.07 2.00
N ILE A 300 29.60 4.59 0.96
CA ILE A 300 30.39 3.38 0.96
C ILE A 300 31.82 3.80 0.64
N ARG A 301 32.68 3.79 1.65
CA ARG A 301 34.09 4.12 1.50
C ARG A 301 34.91 2.85 1.41
N ASP A 302 35.66 2.70 0.33
CA ASP A 302 36.70 1.69 0.21
C ASP A 302 38.02 2.39 -0.14
N ILE A 303 39.13 1.85 0.37
CA ILE A 303 40.46 2.38 0.09
C ILE A 303 41.27 1.24 -0.52
N VAL A 304 41.49 1.32 -1.83
CA VAL A 304 42.31 0.34 -2.54
C VAL A 304 43.63 1.01 -2.94
N SER A 305 44.74 0.39 -2.55
CA SER A 305 46.06 0.78 -3.04
C SER A 305 46.28 0.09 -4.39
N VAL A 306 46.41 0.89 -5.45
CA VAL A 306 46.59 0.41 -6.82
C VAL A 306 47.98 0.83 -7.29
N THR A 307 48.68 -0.05 -7.98
CA THR A 307 49.96 0.28 -8.65
C THR A 307 49.67 0.42 -10.15
N ASP A 308 50.37 1.33 -10.84
CA ASP A 308 50.16 1.66 -12.27
C ASP A 308 49.88 0.45 -13.18
N ASN A 309 48.92 0.59 -14.09
CA ASN A 309 48.55 -0.40 -15.13
C ASN A 309 48.13 -1.78 -14.59
N GLN A 310 47.49 -1.84 -13.41
CA GLN A 310 46.98 -3.08 -12.84
C GLN A 310 45.45 -3.14 -12.79
N ASN A 311 44.93 -4.35 -13.01
CA ASN A 311 43.56 -4.65 -12.62
C ASN A 311 43.51 -4.84 -11.11
N TYR A 312 42.57 -4.19 -10.44
CA TYR A 312 42.32 -4.36 -9.01
C TYR A 312 40.87 -4.78 -8.77
N SER A 313 40.62 -5.29 -7.56
CA SER A 313 39.28 -5.69 -7.14
C SER A 313 38.80 -4.82 -6.00
N VAL A 314 37.58 -4.32 -6.11
CA VAL A 314 36.90 -3.51 -5.09
C VAL A 314 35.71 -4.29 -4.58
N ARG A 315 35.50 -4.30 -3.25
CA ARG A 315 34.32 -4.93 -2.66
C ARG A 315 33.47 -3.87 -1.98
N LEU A 316 32.30 -3.63 -2.55
CA LEU A 316 31.37 -2.65 -2.03
C LEU A 316 30.23 -3.35 -1.31
N THR A 317 29.99 -2.96 -0.06
CA THR A 317 28.83 -3.41 0.71
C THR A 317 28.18 -2.22 1.37
N GLY A 318 26.87 -2.10 1.27
CA GLY A 318 26.11 -1.03 1.90
C GLY A 318 24.66 -1.41 2.10
N SER A 319 23.96 -0.63 2.92
CA SER A 319 22.52 -0.76 3.11
C SER A 319 21.89 0.62 3.23
N VAL A 320 20.68 0.75 2.71
CA VAL A 320 19.91 1.98 2.76
C VAL A 320 18.50 1.63 3.21
N SER A 321 17.90 2.50 4.02
CA SER A 321 16.52 2.39 4.46
C SER A 321 15.76 3.70 4.25
N SER A 322 14.44 3.59 4.16
CA SER A 322 13.49 4.69 4.12
C SER A 322 12.47 4.49 5.22
N SER A 323 12.15 5.54 5.97
CA SER A 323 11.11 5.50 7.01
C SER A 323 9.76 6.03 6.53
N THR A 324 9.69 6.64 5.35
CA THR A 324 8.53 7.45 4.92
C THR A 324 7.80 6.89 3.72
N VAL A 325 8.52 6.45 2.69
CA VAL A 325 7.95 5.92 1.43
C VAL A 325 8.73 4.70 0.94
N PRO A 326 8.09 3.77 0.22
CA PRO A 326 8.78 2.62 -0.34
C PRO A 326 9.89 3.01 -1.34
N ILE A 327 10.97 2.25 -1.34
CA ILE A 327 12.09 2.38 -2.27
C ILE A 327 11.68 1.83 -3.64
N HIS A 328 11.63 2.70 -4.65
CA HIS A 328 11.28 2.32 -6.02
C HIS A 328 12.52 2.00 -6.87
N ARG A 329 13.63 2.70 -6.61
CA ARG A 329 14.88 2.53 -7.36
C ARG A 329 16.08 2.68 -6.44
N VAL A 330 17.11 1.88 -6.68
CA VAL A 330 18.40 1.97 -6.01
C VAL A 330 19.47 2.25 -7.05
N VAL A 331 20.28 3.27 -6.80
CA VAL A 331 21.42 3.65 -7.63
C VAL A 331 22.68 3.59 -6.78
N VAL A 332 23.74 2.99 -7.30
CA VAL A 332 25.08 3.06 -6.71
C VAL A 332 26.00 3.73 -7.70
N GLY A 333 26.73 4.75 -7.25
CA GLY A 333 27.65 5.49 -8.10
C GLY A 333 28.85 6.05 -7.36
N ALA A 334 29.86 6.46 -8.12
CA ALA A 334 31.08 7.09 -7.61
C ALA A 334 30.84 8.58 -7.32
N THR A 335 31.34 9.05 -6.17
CA THR A 335 31.20 10.46 -5.73
C THR A 335 32.53 11.18 -5.62
N TYR A 336 33.59 10.48 -5.22
CA TYR A 336 34.90 11.08 -5.04
C TYR A 336 36.00 10.11 -5.49
N SER A 337 36.95 10.66 -6.23
CA SER A 337 38.30 10.14 -6.40
C SER A 337 39.27 11.31 -6.18
N GLU A 338 40.41 11.04 -5.57
CA GLU A 338 41.47 12.06 -5.46
C GLU A 338 42.17 12.16 -6.83
N GLY A 339 41.75 13.15 -7.63
CA GLY A 339 42.26 13.38 -9.00
C GLY A 339 41.21 13.16 -10.09
N VAL A 340 41.59 13.32 -11.36
CA VAL A 340 40.76 12.86 -12.48
C VAL A 340 41.02 11.37 -12.67
N ALA A 341 40.09 10.53 -12.23
CA ALA A 341 40.17 9.09 -12.43
C ALA A 341 39.26 8.66 -13.59
N VAL A 342 39.86 7.97 -14.57
CA VAL A 342 39.16 7.29 -15.67
C VAL A 342 39.39 5.80 -15.48
N GLU A 343 38.42 5.14 -14.84
CA GLU A 343 38.52 3.72 -14.51
C GLU A 343 37.60 2.92 -15.44
N ILE A 344 37.98 1.69 -15.78
CA ILE A 344 37.15 0.78 -16.57
C ILE A 344 36.60 -0.30 -15.64
N VAL A 345 35.29 -0.34 -15.46
CA VAL A 345 34.60 -1.48 -14.85
C VAL A 345 34.62 -2.62 -15.86
N VAL A 346 35.36 -3.68 -15.53
CA VAL A 346 35.40 -4.90 -16.33
C VAL A 346 34.11 -5.66 -16.10
N ALA A 347 33.15 -5.46 -17.00
CA ALA A 347 31.80 -6.01 -16.84
C ALA A 347 31.87 -7.52 -16.67
N SER A 348 32.62 -8.25 -17.50
CA SER A 348 32.71 -9.72 -17.49
C SER A 348 33.15 -10.33 -16.16
N ALA A 349 33.88 -9.59 -15.32
CA ALA A 349 34.38 -10.06 -14.03
C ALA A 349 33.75 -9.37 -12.80
N SER A 350 32.92 -8.35 -13.01
CA SER A 350 32.20 -7.67 -11.92
C SER A 350 30.84 -8.31 -11.62
N THR A 351 30.45 -8.47 -10.36
CA THR A 351 29.14 -9.01 -9.96
C THR A 351 28.44 -8.07 -8.99
N PHE A 352 27.11 -8.03 -9.10
CA PHE A 352 26.24 -7.18 -8.31
C PHE A 352 25.12 -8.02 -7.71
N SER A 353 24.84 -7.80 -6.44
CA SER A 353 23.74 -8.40 -5.73
C SER A 353 22.98 -7.32 -4.96
N LEU A 354 21.67 -7.30 -5.11
CA LEU A 354 20.77 -6.44 -4.36
C LEU A 354 19.77 -7.30 -3.62
N THR A 355 19.66 -7.08 -2.33
CA THR A 355 18.68 -7.68 -1.46
C THR A 355 17.68 -6.62 -1.01
N ALA A 356 16.43 -6.77 -1.42
CA ALA A 356 15.30 -5.98 -0.96
C ALA A 356 14.67 -6.65 0.27
N PHE A 357 14.33 -5.84 1.27
CA PHE A 357 13.65 -6.24 2.49
C PHE A 357 12.23 -5.68 2.46
N GLU A 358 11.26 -6.56 2.20
CA GLU A 358 9.85 -6.21 2.25
C GLU A 358 9.33 -6.34 3.68
N GLU A 359 8.84 -5.25 4.24
CA GLU A 359 8.24 -5.25 5.57
C GLU A 359 6.78 -5.67 5.44
N THR A 360 6.50 -6.97 5.42
CA THR A 360 5.15 -7.49 5.21
C THR A 360 4.89 -8.69 6.10
N ALA A 361 3.63 -8.98 6.43
CA ALA A 361 3.32 -10.25 7.06
C ALA A 361 3.61 -11.40 6.11
N ASP A 362 3.83 -12.59 6.68
CA ASP A 362 3.94 -13.88 5.98
C ASP A 362 2.60 -14.35 5.39
N ILE A 363 1.74 -13.41 4.98
CA ILE A 363 0.41 -13.64 4.40
C ILE A 363 0.41 -13.09 2.98
N ALA A 364 0.37 -14.01 2.02
CA ALA A 364 0.40 -13.68 0.60
C ALA A 364 -0.84 -12.90 0.11
N ALA A 365 -1.99 -12.99 0.80
CA ALA A 365 -3.27 -12.42 0.39
C ALA A 365 -3.74 -11.24 1.26
N ARG A 366 -2.82 -10.47 1.84
CA ARG A 366 -3.17 -9.31 2.68
C ARG A 366 -3.93 -8.25 1.87
N PRO A 367 -4.93 -7.56 2.44
CA PRO A 367 -5.69 -6.56 1.74
C PRO A 367 -4.91 -5.24 1.62
N ILE A 368 -4.74 -4.74 0.39
CA ILE A 368 -4.23 -3.39 0.11
C ILE A 368 -5.35 -2.52 -0.42
N HIS A 369 -5.55 -1.37 0.20
CA HIS A 369 -6.54 -0.38 -0.19
C HIS A 369 -5.96 0.51 -1.28
N VAL A 370 -6.66 0.65 -2.40
CA VAL A 370 -6.22 1.47 -3.53
C VAL A 370 -7.35 2.37 -3.99
N CYS A 371 -7.04 3.62 -4.28
CA CYS A 371 -7.95 4.55 -4.95
C CYS A 371 -7.20 5.25 -6.08
N VAL A 372 -7.75 5.19 -7.29
CA VAL A 372 -7.25 5.89 -8.47
C VAL A 372 -8.19 7.04 -8.76
N LEU A 373 -7.63 8.25 -8.87
CA LEU A 373 -8.33 9.45 -9.34
C LEU A 373 -7.80 9.82 -10.72
N GLU A 374 -8.71 10.05 -11.66
CA GLU A 374 -8.41 10.45 -13.03
C GLU A 374 -9.12 11.76 -13.37
N GLY A 375 -8.45 12.64 -14.11
CA GLY A 375 -9.00 13.95 -14.46
C GLY A 375 -8.98 14.93 -13.28
N LEU A 376 -7.89 14.93 -12.50
CA LEU A 376 -7.66 15.91 -11.45
C LEU A 376 -7.37 17.29 -12.05
N ASN A 377 -7.91 18.32 -11.42
CA ASN A 377 -7.57 19.70 -11.74
C ASN A 377 -6.16 20.05 -11.23
N ALA A 378 -5.54 21.04 -11.85
CA ALA A 378 -4.25 21.54 -11.41
C ALA A 378 -4.33 21.99 -9.94
N SER A 379 -3.40 21.52 -9.11
CA SER A 379 -3.40 21.78 -7.66
C SER A 379 -4.61 21.23 -6.90
N ALA A 380 -5.19 20.11 -7.36
CA ALA A 380 -6.26 19.43 -6.65
C ALA A 380 -5.86 19.07 -5.21
N THR A 381 -6.80 19.23 -4.28
CA THR A 381 -6.59 18.89 -2.87
C THR A 381 -7.39 17.64 -2.52
N LEU A 382 -6.67 16.59 -2.14
CA LEU A 382 -7.22 15.28 -1.81
C LEU A 382 -7.25 15.11 -0.30
N ASN A 383 -8.43 14.93 0.28
CA ASN A 383 -8.58 14.56 1.68
C ASN A 383 -8.57 13.04 1.80
N LEU A 384 -7.60 12.57 2.59
CA LEU A 384 -7.43 11.17 2.90
C LEU A 384 -7.85 10.99 4.36
N THR A 385 -8.70 10.01 4.62
CA THR A 385 -9.01 9.59 5.98
C THR A 385 -8.89 8.08 6.05
N SER A 386 -8.11 7.58 6.98
CA SER A 386 -7.79 6.17 7.06
C SER A 386 -7.82 5.69 8.50
N THR A 387 -8.06 4.40 8.65
CA THR A 387 -8.28 3.76 9.95
C THR A 387 -7.70 2.36 9.94
N ALA A 388 -7.24 1.90 11.10
CA ALA A 388 -6.86 0.52 11.35
C ALA A 388 -7.35 0.11 12.73
N VAL A 389 -7.98 -1.06 12.80
CA VAL A 389 -8.23 -1.77 14.05
C VAL A 389 -7.09 -2.75 14.26
N LEU A 390 -6.39 -2.56 15.36
CA LEU A 390 -5.14 -3.22 15.73
C LEU A 390 -5.40 -4.16 16.91
N CYS A 391 -4.89 -5.39 16.83
CA CYS A 391 -4.73 -6.29 17.96
C CYS A 391 -3.33 -6.04 18.51
N GLY A 392 -3.21 -5.45 19.70
CA GLY A 392 -1.93 -5.00 20.24
C GLY A 392 -1.70 -5.41 21.68
N VAL A 393 -0.42 -5.60 22.02
CA VAL A 393 0.07 -5.67 23.40
C VAL A 393 0.77 -4.34 23.69
N PRO A 394 0.26 -3.51 24.62
CA PRO A 394 0.94 -2.28 25.02
C PRO A 394 2.35 -2.56 25.51
N ASP A 395 3.30 -1.65 25.24
CA ASP A 395 4.62 -1.78 25.85
C ASP A 395 4.54 -1.59 27.37
N SER A 396 5.53 -2.15 28.08
CA SER A 396 5.70 -2.05 29.53
C SER A 396 5.71 -0.61 30.06
N THR A 397 6.12 0.35 29.23
CA THR A 397 6.11 1.78 29.54
C THR A 397 4.72 2.43 29.42
N ASN A 398 3.80 1.80 28.67
CA ASN A 398 2.49 2.31 28.29
C ASN A 398 1.32 1.44 28.78
N VAL A 399 1.55 0.59 29.79
CA VAL A 399 0.54 -0.34 30.35
C VAL A 399 -0.73 0.39 30.83
N PHE A 400 -0.65 1.68 31.19
CA PHE A 400 -1.80 2.52 31.55
C PHE A 400 -2.84 2.67 30.42
N ILE A 401 -2.45 2.43 29.16
CA ILE A 401 -3.35 2.47 27.99
C ILE A 401 -4.27 1.22 27.96
N GLY A 402 -3.84 0.11 28.56
CA GLY A 402 -4.67 -1.07 28.80
C GLY A 402 -5.56 -0.82 30.00
N ALA A 403 -6.73 -0.22 29.79
CA ALA A 403 -7.66 0.12 30.87
C ALA A 403 -7.86 -1.06 31.84
N THR A 404 -7.47 -0.83 33.09
CA THR A 404 -7.73 -1.64 34.27
C THR A 404 -9.23 -1.81 34.47
N GLY A 405 -9.80 -2.86 33.90
CA GLY A 405 -11.07 -3.44 34.34
C GLY A 405 -10.75 -4.68 35.17
N SER A 406 -10.86 -4.58 36.49
CA SER A 406 -10.83 -5.76 37.37
C SER A 406 -12.12 -6.55 37.18
N THR A 407 -12.18 -7.35 36.13
CA THR A 407 -13.25 -8.33 35.93
C THR A 407 -12.60 -9.66 35.63
N VAL A 408 -13.07 -10.70 36.31
CA VAL A 408 -12.77 -12.10 36.00
C VAL A 408 -12.73 -12.26 34.47
N PRO A 409 -11.66 -12.85 33.89
CA PRO A 409 -11.54 -12.97 32.45
C PRO A 409 -12.80 -13.65 31.92
N GLU A 410 -13.57 -12.92 31.11
CA GLU A 410 -14.77 -13.47 30.50
C GLU A 410 -14.32 -14.46 29.44
N VAL A 411 -14.60 -15.75 29.68
CA VAL A 411 -14.28 -16.79 28.71
C VAL A 411 -15.31 -16.70 27.59
N TYR A 412 -14.85 -16.51 26.36
CA TYR A 412 -15.66 -16.54 25.15
C TYR A 412 -15.32 -17.76 24.29
N ASP A 413 -16.27 -18.21 23.46
CA ASP A 413 -15.99 -19.22 22.45
C ASP A 413 -15.32 -18.57 21.24
N THR A 414 -13.99 -18.59 21.23
CA THR A 414 -13.15 -17.99 20.18
C THR A 414 -13.38 -18.62 18.81
N ASN A 415 -13.74 -19.90 18.73
CA ASN A 415 -14.05 -20.57 17.47
C ASN A 415 -15.36 -20.02 16.86
N ALA A 416 -16.39 -19.86 17.69
CA ALA A 416 -17.65 -19.28 17.25
C ALA A 416 -17.47 -17.83 16.78
N VAL A 417 -16.68 -17.03 17.50
CA VAL A 417 -16.33 -15.65 17.11
C VAL A 417 -15.58 -15.65 15.77
N GLU A 418 -14.55 -16.48 15.62
CA GLU A 418 -13.78 -16.54 14.37
C GLU A 418 -14.63 -16.97 13.17
N MET A 419 -15.49 -17.97 13.33
CA MET A 419 -16.41 -18.41 12.27
C MET A 419 -17.39 -17.31 11.86
N PHE A 420 -17.94 -16.58 12.83
CA PHE A 420 -18.82 -15.44 12.58
C PHE A 420 -18.10 -14.32 11.81
N LEU A 421 -16.91 -13.92 12.26
CA LEU A 421 -16.10 -12.89 11.59
C LEU A 421 -15.71 -13.29 10.17
N LYS A 422 -15.30 -14.55 9.95
CA LYS A 422 -15.02 -15.09 8.60
C LYS A 422 -16.24 -15.07 7.70
N SER A 423 -17.41 -15.42 8.23
CA SER A 423 -18.67 -15.43 7.49
C SER A 423 -19.01 -14.02 6.96
N ILE A 424 -18.87 -13.01 7.82
CA ILE A 424 -19.14 -11.61 7.47
C ILE A 424 -18.08 -11.05 6.50
N ALA A 425 -16.79 -11.27 6.79
CA ALA A 425 -15.69 -10.73 5.98
C ALA A 425 -15.65 -11.27 4.54
N ARG A 426 -16.26 -12.44 4.29
CA ARG A 426 -16.35 -13.06 2.96
C ARG A 426 -17.51 -12.52 2.13
N THR A 427 -18.62 -12.13 2.76
CA THR A 427 -19.86 -11.75 2.08
C THR A 427 -20.04 -10.27 1.89
N LEU A 428 -19.46 -9.44 2.76
CA LEU A 428 -19.59 -8.00 2.63
C LEU A 428 -18.79 -7.46 1.45
N PRO A 429 -19.34 -6.48 0.70
CA PRO A 429 -18.53 -5.66 -0.19
C PRO A 429 -17.45 -4.97 0.63
N ARG A 430 -16.36 -4.66 -0.03
CA ARG A 430 -15.18 -4.07 0.56
C ARG A 430 -14.88 -2.69 -0.01
N ALA A 431 -15.38 -2.39 -1.21
CA ALA A 431 -15.32 -1.08 -1.83
C ALA A 431 -16.73 -0.47 -1.98
N PHE A 432 -16.85 0.81 -1.63
CA PHE A 432 -18.12 1.53 -1.58
C PHE A 432 -17.93 2.98 -2.01
N THR A 433 -19.04 3.66 -2.25
CA THR A 433 -19.09 5.10 -2.05
C THR A 433 -19.49 5.43 -0.62
N ILE A 434 -19.29 6.67 -0.16
CA ILE A 434 -19.66 7.06 1.21
C ILE A 434 -21.15 6.79 1.50
N SER A 435 -22.06 7.14 0.59
CA SER A 435 -23.49 6.89 0.80
C SER A 435 -23.82 5.39 0.88
N GLY A 436 -23.20 4.59 0.02
CA GLY A 436 -23.38 3.14 0.01
C GLY A 436 -22.86 2.47 1.28
N HIS A 437 -21.71 2.90 1.78
CA HIS A 437 -21.15 2.43 3.05
C HIS A 437 -22.10 2.73 4.22
N GLY A 438 -22.69 3.92 4.26
CA GLY A 438 -23.67 4.30 5.29
C GLY A 438 -24.97 3.48 5.24
N ALA A 439 -25.43 3.10 4.04
CA ALA A 439 -26.58 2.21 3.90
C ALA A 439 -26.27 0.79 4.41
N VAL A 440 -25.13 0.22 4.01
CA VAL A 440 -24.71 -1.12 4.44
C VAL A 440 -24.47 -1.19 5.94
N THR A 441 -23.86 -0.17 6.54
CA THR A 441 -23.64 -0.09 7.99
C THR A 441 -24.96 -0.11 8.77
N ARG A 442 -25.99 0.61 8.29
CA ARG A 442 -27.33 0.59 8.90
C ARG A 442 -28.00 -0.79 8.77
N SER A 443 -27.95 -1.39 7.58
CA SER A 443 -28.52 -2.73 7.35
C SER A 443 -27.83 -3.81 8.18
N LEU A 444 -26.50 -3.75 8.30
CA LEU A 444 -25.72 -4.65 9.16
C LEU A 444 -26.10 -4.50 10.64
N THR A 445 -26.23 -3.26 11.11
CA THR A 445 -26.62 -2.98 12.50
C THR A 445 -28.02 -3.53 12.79
N ALA A 446 -28.95 -3.41 11.84
CA ALA A 446 -30.28 -4.02 11.95
C ALA A 446 -30.21 -5.55 11.97
N MET A 447 -29.38 -6.16 11.12
CA MET A 447 -29.19 -7.62 11.08
C MET A 447 -28.66 -8.19 12.40
N TYR A 448 -27.75 -7.49 13.08
CA TYR A 448 -27.21 -7.93 14.37
C TYR A 448 -28.27 -8.02 15.49
N GLY A 449 -29.38 -7.29 15.35
CA GLY A 449 -30.54 -7.37 16.25
C GLY A 449 -31.56 -8.45 15.90
N ASP A 450 -31.40 -9.19 14.80
CA ASP A 450 -32.35 -10.22 14.36
C ASP A 450 -32.18 -11.54 15.15
N GLU A 451 -33.29 -12.20 15.48
CA GLU A 451 -33.33 -13.50 16.16
C GLU A 451 -32.60 -14.60 15.37
N SER A 452 -32.47 -14.43 14.05
CA SER A 452 -31.72 -15.37 13.24
C SER A 452 -30.21 -15.42 13.57
N VAL A 453 -29.64 -14.32 14.07
CA VAL A 453 -28.26 -14.32 14.57
C VAL A 453 -28.18 -15.07 15.90
N ASP A 454 -29.19 -14.96 16.77
CA ASP A 454 -29.27 -15.76 18.00
C ASP A 454 -29.35 -17.26 17.72
N LEU A 455 -30.15 -17.65 16.74
CA LEU A 455 -30.28 -19.05 16.33
C LEU A 455 -28.96 -19.57 15.73
N ALA A 456 -28.26 -18.76 14.94
CA ALA A 456 -26.98 -19.12 14.34
C ALA A 456 -25.88 -19.35 15.38
N PHE A 457 -25.78 -18.50 16.41
CA PHE A 457 -24.84 -18.71 17.53
C PHE A 457 -25.21 -19.92 18.39
N LYS A 458 -26.51 -20.20 18.59
CA LYS A 458 -26.96 -21.42 19.29
C LYS A 458 -26.68 -22.70 18.50
N ALA A 459 -26.73 -22.63 17.17
CA ALA A 459 -26.49 -23.76 16.27
C ALA A 459 -25.02 -23.89 15.80
N MET A 460 -24.16 -22.91 16.10
CA MET A 460 -22.81 -22.76 15.52
C MET A 460 -22.79 -22.85 13.98
N SER A 461 -23.89 -22.45 13.34
CA SER A 461 -24.08 -22.50 11.89
C SER A 461 -24.31 -21.09 11.37
N PHE A 462 -23.31 -20.55 10.67
CA PHE A 462 -23.33 -19.17 10.18
C PHE A 462 -23.60 -19.06 8.68
N SER A 463 -23.89 -20.17 7.99
CA SER A 463 -24.19 -20.18 6.55
C SER A 463 -25.41 -19.32 6.21
N ASP A 464 -26.41 -19.31 7.09
CA ASP A 464 -27.65 -18.58 6.88
C ASP A 464 -27.49 -17.09 7.23
N VAL A 465 -26.60 -16.76 8.18
CA VAL A 465 -26.20 -15.38 8.47
C VAL A 465 -25.40 -14.79 7.32
N SER A 466 -24.46 -15.54 6.71
CA SER A 466 -23.77 -15.09 5.50
C SER A 466 -24.72 -14.83 4.34
N LYS A 467 -25.69 -15.72 4.12
CA LYS A 467 -26.68 -15.57 3.05
C LYS A 467 -27.57 -14.35 3.27
N LYS A 468 -28.08 -14.16 4.50
CA LYS A 468 -28.86 -12.97 4.86
C LYS A 468 -28.06 -11.67 4.73
N ALA A 469 -26.80 -11.65 5.17
CA ALA A 469 -25.92 -10.50 4.99
C ALA A 469 -25.72 -10.17 3.50
N ALA A 470 -25.46 -11.19 2.67
CA ALA A 470 -25.31 -11.04 1.23
C ALA A 470 -26.62 -10.56 0.56
N ASP A 471 -27.77 -11.07 0.98
CA ASP A 471 -29.07 -10.67 0.44
C ASP A 471 -29.46 -9.25 0.85
N LEU A 472 -29.18 -8.84 2.09
CA LEU A 472 -29.36 -7.46 2.56
C LEU A 472 -28.45 -6.48 1.82
N VAL A 473 -27.20 -6.88 1.57
CA VAL A 473 -26.26 -6.11 0.76
C VAL A 473 -26.76 -5.98 -0.68
N ARG A 474 -27.26 -7.07 -1.29
CA ARG A 474 -27.85 -7.08 -2.63
C ARG A 474 -29.09 -6.20 -2.71
N GLN A 475 -29.93 -6.20 -1.67
CA GLN A 475 -31.09 -5.32 -1.60
C GLN A 475 -30.68 -3.86 -1.43
N ALA A 476 -29.68 -3.54 -0.60
CA ALA A 476 -29.16 -2.19 -0.44
C ALA A 476 -28.47 -1.66 -1.73
N THR A 477 -27.81 -2.53 -2.49
CA THR A 477 -27.27 -2.19 -3.82
C THR A 477 -28.35 -2.08 -4.88
N LYS A 478 -29.44 -2.86 -4.80
CA LYS A 478 -30.63 -2.71 -5.67
C LYS A 478 -31.48 -1.47 -5.35
N LEU A 479 -31.59 -1.08 -4.09
CA LEU A 479 -32.20 0.19 -3.65
C LEU A 479 -31.45 1.42 -4.22
N ARG A 480 -30.22 1.21 -4.72
CA ARG A 480 -29.47 2.20 -5.49
C ARG A 480 -29.98 2.36 -6.93
N HIS A 481 -30.55 1.30 -7.52
CA HIS A 481 -31.29 1.36 -8.77
C HIS A 481 -32.74 1.86 -8.60
N GLU A 482 -33.28 1.85 -7.38
CA GLU A 482 -34.60 2.41 -7.04
C GLU A 482 -34.54 3.91 -6.68
N LEU A 483 -33.50 4.64 -7.09
CA LEU A 483 -33.55 6.10 -7.24
C LEU A 483 -34.21 6.47 -8.59
N ALA A 484 -35.45 6.02 -8.75
CA ALA A 484 -36.34 6.35 -9.87
C ALA A 484 -36.49 7.87 -10.16
N PRO A 485 -36.44 8.81 -9.19
CA PRO A 485 -36.67 10.22 -9.55
C PRO A 485 -35.49 10.88 -10.30
N TYR A 486 -34.33 10.24 -10.41
CA TYR A 486 -33.20 10.79 -11.19
C TYR A 486 -33.10 10.22 -12.62
N VAL A 487 -33.66 9.03 -12.87
CA VAL A 487 -33.64 8.37 -14.19
C VAL A 487 -34.49 9.13 -15.20
N GLU A 488 -35.59 9.76 -14.77
CA GLU A 488 -36.41 10.60 -15.65
C GLU A 488 -35.67 11.89 -16.04
N THR A 489 -34.98 12.54 -15.08
CA THR A 489 -34.24 13.78 -15.34
C THR A 489 -32.99 13.57 -16.20
N VAL A 490 -32.23 12.49 -15.96
CA VAL A 490 -31.03 12.15 -16.74
C VAL A 490 -31.41 11.50 -18.08
N GLY A 491 -32.47 10.68 -18.10
CA GLY A 491 -33.04 10.11 -19.32
C GLY A 491 -33.57 11.17 -20.27
N ALA A 492 -34.25 12.21 -19.74
CA ALA A 492 -34.69 13.36 -20.51
C ALA A 492 -33.51 14.12 -21.14
N ALA A 493 -32.47 14.43 -20.36
CA ALA A 493 -31.29 15.14 -20.86
C ALA A 493 -30.48 14.31 -21.89
N ALA A 494 -30.32 13.00 -21.65
CA ALA A 494 -29.61 12.09 -22.55
C ALA A 494 -30.39 11.77 -23.83
N SER A 495 -31.74 11.76 -23.77
CA SER A 495 -32.60 11.50 -24.93
C SER A 495 -32.53 12.58 -26.02
N MET A 496 -32.05 13.78 -25.67
CA MET A 496 -31.86 14.90 -26.60
C MET A 496 -30.53 14.82 -27.37
N LEU A 497 -29.63 13.90 -27.02
CA LEU A 497 -28.35 13.71 -27.71
C LEU A 497 -28.51 12.74 -28.90
N PRO A 498 -27.90 13.00 -30.07
CA PRO A 498 -27.92 12.07 -31.20
C PRO A 498 -27.02 10.85 -30.94
N GLY A 499 -27.36 9.71 -31.56
CA GLY A 499 -26.57 8.48 -31.48
C GLY A 499 -26.93 7.56 -30.31
N THR A 500 -25.98 6.70 -29.92
CA THR A 500 -26.18 5.64 -28.91
C THR A 500 -26.56 6.19 -27.53
N ALA A 501 -26.06 7.37 -27.15
CA ALA A 501 -26.44 8.07 -25.93
C ALA A 501 -27.94 8.44 -25.90
N GLY A 502 -28.50 8.90 -27.03
CA GLY A 502 -29.94 9.18 -27.16
C GLY A 502 -30.82 7.94 -27.25
N ALA A 503 -30.29 6.81 -27.73
CA ALA A 503 -30.99 5.53 -27.71
C ALA A 503 -31.11 4.99 -26.27
N VAL A 504 -30.04 5.11 -25.48
CA VAL A 504 -30.02 4.73 -24.06
C VAL A 504 -30.93 5.65 -23.23
N GLY A 505 -30.90 6.97 -23.47
CA GLY A 505 -31.80 7.93 -22.81
C GLY A 505 -33.28 7.66 -23.10
N ARG A 506 -33.65 7.32 -24.34
CA ARG A 506 -35.02 6.93 -24.70
C ARG A 506 -35.43 5.58 -24.12
N GLY A 507 -34.50 4.62 -24.04
CA GLY A 507 -34.72 3.33 -23.39
C GLY A 507 -35.01 3.47 -21.89
N ALA A 508 -34.30 4.38 -21.21
CA ALA A 508 -34.52 4.70 -19.81
C ALA A 508 -35.91 5.34 -19.55
N ILE A 509 -36.36 6.23 -20.43
CA ILE A 509 -37.71 6.85 -20.35
C ILE A 509 -38.82 5.83 -20.63
N MET A 510 -38.61 4.92 -21.58
CA MET A 510 -39.60 3.86 -21.86
C MET A 510 -39.68 2.86 -20.70
N ALA A 511 -38.54 2.49 -20.11
CA ALA A 511 -38.49 1.60 -18.97
C ALA A 511 -39.18 2.22 -17.73
N SER A 512 -39.05 3.53 -17.50
CA SER A 512 -39.75 4.18 -16.38
C SER A 512 -41.27 4.21 -16.58
N ARG A 513 -41.76 4.49 -17.79
CA ARG A 513 -43.21 4.53 -18.08
C ARG A 513 -43.89 3.17 -18.08
N LEU A 514 -43.15 2.09 -18.36
CA LEU A 514 -43.65 0.72 -18.25
C LEU A 514 -43.76 0.23 -16.80
N MET A 515 -43.11 0.91 -15.85
CA MET A 515 -43.20 0.59 -14.41
C MET A 515 -44.37 1.31 -13.73
N ASP A 516 -44.98 2.32 -14.36
CA ASP A 516 -46.16 3.05 -13.89
C ASP A 516 -47.50 2.48 -14.43
N MET A 517 -47.45 1.39 -15.20
CA MET A 517 -48.61 0.58 -15.62
C MET A 517 -48.66 -0.72 -14.84
#